data_AF-A0A1W9MZB2-F1
#
_entry.id   AF-A0A1W9MZB2-F1
#
_cell.length_a   1.000
_cell.length_b   1.000
_cell.length_c   1.000
_cell.angle_alpha   90.00
_cell.angle_beta   90.00
_cell.angle_gamma   90.00
#
_symmetry.space_group_name_H-M   'P 1'
#
loop_
_entity.id
_entity.type
_entity.pdbx_description
1 polymer ?
#
loop_
_entity_poly.entity_id
_entity_poly.type
_entity_poly.pdbx_seq_one_letter_code
_entity_poly.pdbx_strand_id
1 'polypeptide(L)'
;MFANYLIIFYLFIHTVRTRLQLRQTVYVVIGVAIFLSVFGFVKLLGVNPFSWWDYPELNQGNVRMTSTFGNPNHLAGYMEMTFFLMLGFLMTGYKGGQLFLLTYLSLVMLGALILSVSRGSWFGLLTGMTLMMLNLLTSRRFKHKKSLLLLTVVASALIFIVLNSTPVVERIRTIVEREEMTIYDRMTAWEGVIDMIEDHPLLGIGPGTFGIAFVQYQPPGLSSYFNMAHNDYLHFISETGLLLIPVMIWMVIVFFRKSFKKLKTRSRLIRGITLGAMSGITAILVHSISDFNLHIPANAMLFTVLGALAIVSVHSHQH
;
A
#
# COMPACT_ATOMS: atom_id res chain seq x y z
N MET A 1 0.75 -16.35 11.85
CA MET A 1 0.99 -14.97 11.34
C MET A 1 -0.18 -14.02 11.62
N PHE A 2 -1.42 -14.36 11.23
CA PHE A 2 -2.61 -13.51 11.44
C PHE A 2 -2.87 -13.02 12.88
N ALA A 3 -2.61 -13.86 13.89
CA ALA A 3 -2.79 -13.50 15.29
C ALA A 3 -1.96 -12.26 15.70
N ASN A 4 -0.74 -12.11 15.15
CA ASN A 4 0.14 -10.99 15.46
C ASN A 4 -0.49 -9.66 15.01
N TYR A 5 -1.09 -9.63 13.82
CA TYR A 5 -1.76 -8.42 13.31
C TYR A 5 -3.02 -8.08 14.10
N LEU A 6 -3.79 -9.09 14.54
CA LEU A 6 -4.93 -8.85 15.44
C LEU A 6 -4.49 -8.27 16.79
N ILE A 7 -3.40 -8.77 17.36
CA ILE A 7 -2.82 -8.25 18.60
C ILE A 7 -2.34 -6.80 18.40
N ILE A 8 -1.60 -6.53 17.32
CA ILE A 8 -1.13 -5.17 17.01
C ILE A 8 -2.33 -4.22 16.85
N PHE A 9 -3.35 -4.62 16.09
CA PHE A 9 -4.56 -3.84 15.91
C PHE A 9 -5.23 -3.52 17.25
N TYR A 10 -5.41 -4.55 18.09
CA TYR A 10 -6.00 -4.42 19.41
C TYR A 10 -5.18 -3.45 20.29
N LEU A 11 -3.86 -3.61 20.32
CA LEU A 11 -2.97 -2.71 21.06
C LEU A 11 -3.10 -1.27 20.60
N PHE A 12 -3.12 -0.99 19.29
CA PHE A 12 -3.28 0.38 18.79
C PHE A 12 -4.63 0.99 19.18
N ILE A 13 -5.72 0.23 19.08
CA ILE A 13 -7.06 0.68 19.48
C ILE A 13 -7.12 1.00 20.98
N HIS A 14 -6.39 0.25 21.80
CA HIS A 14 -6.43 0.40 23.26
C HIS A 14 -5.41 1.39 23.84
N THR A 15 -4.27 1.60 23.17
CA THR A 15 -3.19 2.47 23.65
C THR A 15 -3.26 3.89 23.10
N VAL A 16 -3.70 4.09 21.85
CA VAL A 16 -3.78 5.42 21.23
C VAL A 16 -5.08 6.12 21.66
N ARG A 17 -5.03 6.82 22.79
CA ARG A 17 -6.20 7.48 23.40
C ARG A 17 -6.18 9.00 23.28
N THR A 18 -4.99 9.59 23.10
CA THR A 18 -4.79 11.04 23.06
C THR A 18 -4.39 11.55 21.67
N ARG A 19 -4.60 12.84 21.42
CA ARG A 19 -4.16 13.50 20.18
C ARG A 19 -2.64 13.49 20.02
N LEU A 20 -1.90 13.51 21.13
CA LEU A 20 -0.45 13.44 21.13
C LEU A 20 0.02 12.07 20.65
N GLN A 21 -0.50 10.98 21.22
CA GLN A 21 -0.18 9.61 20.80
C GLN A 21 -0.56 9.37 19.33
N LEU A 22 -1.69 9.93 18.88
CA LEU A 22 -2.10 9.86 17.49
C LEU A 22 -1.07 10.53 16.56
N ARG A 23 -0.57 11.71 16.93
CA ARG A 23 0.48 12.41 16.18
C ARG A 23 1.81 11.65 16.20
N GLN A 24 2.23 11.17 17.37
CA GLN A 24 3.47 10.40 17.53
C GLN A 24 3.44 9.14 16.64
N THR A 25 2.32 8.43 16.60
CA THR A 25 2.15 7.26 15.72
C THR A 25 2.36 7.64 14.26
N VAL A 26 1.73 8.73 13.80
CA VAL A 26 1.88 9.20 12.42
C VAL A 26 3.31 9.65 12.14
N TYR A 27 3.99 10.33 13.08
CA TYR A 27 5.40 10.69 12.93
C TYR A 27 6.32 9.48 12.84
N VAL A 28 6.07 8.42 13.61
CA VAL A 28 6.83 7.16 13.50
C VAL A 28 6.64 6.54 12.13
N VAL A 29 5.39 6.42 11.65
CA VAL A 29 5.09 5.85 10.33
C VAL A 29 5.75 6.66 9.21
N ILE A 30 5.64 7.99 9.24
CA ILE A 30 6.31 8.88 8.27
C ILE A 30 7.82 8.76 8.39
N GLY A 31 8.38 8.74 9.60
CA GLY A 31 9.82 8.60 9.84
C GLY A 31 10.40 7.33 9.22
N VAL A 32 9.71 6.19 9.37
CA VAL A 32 10.08 4.93 8.73
C VAL A 32 10.00 5.04 7.20
N ALA A 33 8.93 5.64 6.65
CA ALA A 33 8.83 5.84 5.20
C ALA A 33 9.94 6.74 4.64
N ILE A 34 10.32 7.79 5.36
CA ILE A 34 11.44 8.66 4.97
C ILE A 34 12.76 7.91 5.05
N PHE A 35 13.00 7.13 6.10
CA PHE A 35 14.17 6.26 6.18
C PHE A 35 14.25 5.32 4.97
N LEU A 36 13.15 4.61 4.66
CA LEU A 36 13.08 3.71 3.50
C LEU A 36 13.31 4.45 2.17
N SER A 37 12.78 5.66 2.04
CA SER A 37 12.97 6.49 0.85
C SER A 37 14.44 6.89 0.70
N VAL A 38 15.03 7.49 1.73
CA VAL A 38 16.44 7.91 1.73
C VAL A 38 17.36 6.71 1.49
N PHE A 39 17.12 5.60 2.18
CA PHE A 39 17.92 4.39 2.02
C PHE A 39 17.88 3.85 0.59
N GLY A 40 16.71 3.83 -0.05
CA GLY A 40 16.62 3.42 -1.45
C GLY A 40 17.27 4.42 -2.41
N PHE A 41 17.22 5.73 -2.15
CA PHE A 41 17.95 6.73 -2.95
C PHE A 41 19.47 6.53 -2.85
N VAL A 42 19.98 6.28 -1.63
CA VAL A 42 21.40 5.98 -1.40
C VAL A 42 21.82 4.73 -2.20
N LYS A 43 20.99 3.69 -2.20
CA LYS A 43 21.22 2.49 -3.02
C LYS A 43 21.23 2.76 -4.53
N LEU A 44 20.34 3.61 -5.03
CA LEU A 44 20.33 4.00 -6.44
C LEU A 44 21.61 4.75 -6.86
N LEU A 45 22.31 5.39 -5.91
CA LEU A 45 23.62 6.01 -6.14
C LEU A 45 24.78 4.99 -6.10
N GLY A 46 24.50 3.70 -5.98
CA GLY A 46 25.51 2.63 -5.89
C GLY A 46 26.11 2.47 -4.50
N VAL A 47 25.60 3.18 -3.48
CA VAL A 47 26.07 3.05 -2.10
C VAL A 47 25.18 2.05 -1.37
N ASN A 48 25.77 0.97 -0.87
CA ASN A 48 25.06 0.05 0.02
C ASN A 48 25.65 0.12 1.44
N PRO A 49 25.02 0.87 2.37
CA PRO A 49 25.54 1.03 3.72
C PRO A 49 25.57 -0.27 4.53
N PHE A 50 24.71 -1.24 4.20
CA PHE A 50 24.52 -2.46 4.97
C PHE A 50 24.40 -3.68 4.04
N SER A 51 25.39 -4.57 4.09
CA SER A 51 25.46 -5.76 3.22
C SER A 51 24.31 -6.74 3.42
N TRP A 52 23.75 -6.87 4.64
CA TRP A 52 22.61 -7.76 4.91
C TRP A 52 21.28 -7.28 4.34
N TRP A 53 21.21 -6.02 3.88
CA TRP A 53 20.09 -5.53 3.09
C TRP A 53 20.41 -5.48 1.61
N ASP A 54 21.57 -5.98 1.17
CA ASP A 54 21.79 -6.26 -0.23
C ASP A 54 21.04 -7.53 -0.64
N TYR A 55 20.21 -7.45 -1.66
CA TYR A 55 19.52 -8.61 -2.21
C TYR A 55 19.93 -8.79 -3.68
N PRO A 56 21.21 -9.08 -3.97
CA PRO A 56 21.73 -9.13 -5.33
C PRO A 56 21.00 -10.17 -6.19
N GLU A 57 20.60 -11.30 -5.59
CA GLU A 57 19.81 -12.35 -6.24
C GLU A 57 18.41 -11.89 -6.67
N LEU A 58 17.84 -10.88 -5.98
CA LEU A 58 16.54 -10.28 -6.31
C LEU A 58 16.67 -9.02 -7.19
N ASN A 59 17.88 -8.48 -7.34
CA ASN A 59 18.17 -7.22 -8.01
C ASN A 59 19.04 -7.41 -9.27
N GLN A 60 18.96 -8.56 -9.97
CA GLN A 60 19.85 -9.04 -11.08
C GLN A 60 20.01 -8.12 -12.33
N GLY A 61 19.81 -6.82 -12.22
CA GLY A 61 19.76 -5.85 -13.32
C GLY A 61 18.67 -4.82 -13.09
N ASN A 62 17.89 -4.98 -12.01
CA ASN A 62 16.73 -4.17 -11.71
C ASN A 62 17.15 -2.77 -11.23
N VAL A 63 17.01 -1.76 -12.10
CA VAL A 63 17.31 -0.34 -11.80
C VAL A 63 16.21 0.31 -10.94
N ARG A 64 15.18 -0.46 -10.56
CA ARG A 64 14.05 0.01 -9.76
C ARG A 64 14.43 0.16 -8.30
N MET A 65 13.81 1.13 -7.63
CA MET A 65 14.03 1.35 -6.21
C MET A 65 13.35 0.27 -5.36
N THR A 66 14.14 -0.49 -4.61
CA THR A 66 13.64 -1.56 -3.70
C THR A 66 13.88 -1.27 -2.22
N SER A 67 14.81 -0.35 -1.89
CA SER A 67 15.19 -0.02 -0.50
C SER A 67 15.59 -1.28 0.29
N THR A 68 14.96 -1.54 1.44
CA THR A 68 15.17 -2.75 2.26
C THR A 68 14.21 -3.89 1.93
N PHE A 69 13.28 -3.71 0.97
CA PHE A 69 12.24 -4.71 0.65
C PHE A 69 12.70 -5.80 -0.31
N GLY A 70 13.79 -5.59 -1.07
CA GLY A 70 14.25 -6.51 -2.12
C GLY A 70 13.33 -6.57 -3.35
N ASN A 71 12.05 -6.24 -3.22
CA ASN A 71 11.08 -6.15 -4.30
C ASN A 71 10.50 -4.72 -4.40
N PRO A 72 10.53 -4.10 -5.60
CA PRO A 72 10.05 -2.74 -5.79
C PRO A 72 8.53 -2.59 -5.62
N ASN A 73 7.73 -3.60 -5.93
CA ASN A 73 6.27 -3.55 -5.73
C ASN A 73 5.90 -3.49 -4.25
N HIS A 74 6.64 -4.20 -3.40
CA HIS A 74 6.41 -4.19 -1.96
C HIS A 74 6.80 -2.87 -1.32
N LEU A 75 7.92 -2.26 -1.76
CA LEU A 75 8.25 -0.88 -1.38
C LEU A 75 7.13 0.08 -1.79
N ALA A 76 6.63 -0.05 -3.01
CA ALA A 76 5.55 0.79 -3.52
C ALA A 76 4.26 0.67 -2.68
N GLY A 77 3.91 -0.55 -2.26
CA GLY A 77 2.79 -0.79 -1.35
C GLY A 77 2.94 -0.10 0.01
N TYR A 78 4.15 -0.08 0.57
CA TYR A 78 4.42 0.68 1.80
C TYR A 78 4.31 2.20 1.58
N MET A 79 4.88 2.69 0.47
CA MET A 79 4.94 4.11 0.14
C MET A 79 3.57 4.69 -0.17
N GLU A 80 2.72 4.00 -0.94
CA GLU A 80 1.39 4.53 -1.29
C GLU A 80 0.51 4.69 -0.04
N MET A 81 0.53 3.71 0.87
CA MET A 81 -0.19 3.76 2.14
C MET A 81 0.26 4.96 2.98
N THR A 82 1.59 5.13 3.13
CA THR A 82 2.14 6.21 3.96
C THR A 82 1.99 7.57 3.29
N PHE A 83 2.07 7.64 1.97
CA PHE A 83 1.89 8.87 1.20
C PHE A 83 0.49 9.45 1.41
N PHE A 84 -0.56 8.62 1.34
CA PHE A 84 -1.91 9.08 1.66
C PHE A 84 -2.07 9.52 3.11
N LEU A 85 -1.47 8.79 4.07
CA LEU A 85 -1.44 9.22 5.46
C LEU A 85 -0.79 10.61 5.60
N MET A 86 0.33 10.83 4.91
CA MET A 86 1.06 12.09 4.91
C MET A 86 0.23 13.25 4.32
N LEU A 87 -0.45 13.03 3.20
CA LEU A 87 -1.38 14.00 2.62
C LEU A 87 -2.51 14.36 3.59
N GLY A 88 -3.11 13.36 4.24
CA GLY A 88 -4.10 13.56 5.28
C GLY A 88 -3.54 14.36 6.47
N PHE A 89 -2.28 14.13 6.84
CA PHE A 89 -1.61 14.80 7.94
C PHE A 89 -1.24 16.26 7.65
N LEU A 90 -0.90 16.59 6.40
CA LEU A 90 -0.70 17.98 5.94
C LEU A 90 -1.97 18.83 6.12
N MET A 91 -3.16 18.22 6.00
CA MET A 91 -4.45 18.91 6.14
C MET A 91 -4.81 19.28 7.58
N THR A 92 -3.97 18.95 8.56
CA THR A 92 -4.25 19.17 9.98
C THR A 92 -4.03 20.61 10.43
N GLY A 93 -3.45 21.46 9.57
CA GLY A 93 -3.35 22.91 9.75
C GLY A 93 -1.94 23.44 10.01
N TYR A 94 -0.90 22.70 9.59
CA TYR A 94 0.49 23.17 9.63
C TYR A 94 0.69 24.45 8.81
N LYS A 95 1.64 25.29 9.22
CA LYS A 95 1.99 26.57 8.57
C LYS A 95 3.52 26.77 8.58
N GLY A 96 4.00 27.71 7.77
CA GLY A 96 5.41 28.14 7.77
C GLY A 96 6.39 26.98 7.51
N GLY A 97 7.51 26.97 8.24
CA GLY A 97 8.58 25.97 8.08
C GLY A 97 8.13 24.52 8.28
N GLN A 98 7.15 24.28 9.16
CA GLN A 98 6.62 22.92 9.36
C GLN A 98 5.84 22.42 8.14
N LEU A 99 5.05 23.29 7.51
CA LEU A 99 4.35 22.95 6.28
C LEU A 99 5.36 22.69 5.14
N PHE A 100 6.38 23.54 5.03
CA PHE A 100 7.46 23.36 4.05
C PHE A 100 8.17 22.00 4.24
N LEU A 101 8.62 21.70 5.46
CA LEU A 101 9.30 20.45 5.78
C LEU A 101 8.43 19.23 5.44
N LEU A 102 7.18 19.20 5.91
CA LEU A 102 6.29 18.08 5.63
C LEU A 102 6.03 17.96 4.11
N THR A 103 5.83 19.07 3.41
CA THR A 103 5.65 19.04 1.95
C THR A 103 6.88 18.46 1.26
N TYR A 104 8.09 18.90 1.64
CA TYR A 104 9.35 18.35 1.12
C TYR A 104 9.47 16.84 1.37
N LEU A 105 9.22 16.39 2.61
CA LEU A 105 9.24 14.97 2.96
C LEU A 105 8.22 14.16 2.14
N SER A 106 7.04 14.72 1.85
CA SER A 106 6.06 14.05 0.99
C SER A 106 6.55 13.89 -0.46
N LEU A 107 7.34 14.85 -0.97
CA LEU A 107 7.95 14.76 -2.29
C LEU A 107 9.07 13.71 -2.34
N VAL A 108 9.85 13.58 -1.26
CA VAL A 108 10.87 12.51 -1.13
C VAL A 108 10.19 11.13 -1.21
N MET A 109 9.09 10.92 -0.48
CA MET A 109 8.32 9.67 -0.54
C MET A 109 7.70 9.44 -1.92
N LEU A 110 7.17 10.48 -2.55
CA LEU A 110 6.61 10.39 -3.89
C LEU A 110 7.68 10.00 -4.91
N GLY A 111 8.89 10.55 -4.81
CA GLY A 111 10.03 10.17 -5.63
C GLY A 111 10.37 8.69 -5.46
N ALA A 112 10.40 8.20 -4.21
CA ALA A 112 10.63 6.77 -3.94
C ALA A 112 9.55 5.88 -4.58
N LEU A 113 8.28 6.28 -4.48
CA LEU A 113 7.16 5.57 -5.10
C LEU A 113 7.29 5.57 -6.63
N ILE A 114 7.57 6.70 -7.26
CA ILE A 114 7.72 6.78 -8.73
C ILE A 114 8.89 5.90 -9.21
N LEU A 115 10.02 5.94 -8.51
CA LEU A 115 11.22 5.16 -8.85
C LEU A 115 11.09 3.67 -8.53
N SER A 116 10.06 3.27 -7.77
CA SER A 116 9.70 1.85 -7.65
C SER A 116 9.12 1.30 -8.95
N VAL A 117 8.57 2.14 -9.84
CA VAL A 117 7.98 1.75 -11.13
C VAL A 117 6.92 0.62 -10.99
N SER A 118 6.25 0.52 -9.84
CA SER A 118 5.22 -0.51 -9.63
C SER A 118 3.90 -0.13 -10.27
N ARG A 119 3.50 -0.80 -11.36
CA ARG A 119 2.20 -0.63 -12.06
C ARG A 119 1.00 -0.66 -11.11
N GLY A 120 1.00 -1.60 -10.16
CA GLY A 120 -0.06 -1.73 -9.16
C GLY A 120 -0.23 -0.47 -8.31
N SER A 121 0.88 0.19 -7.95
CA SER A 121 0.83 1.44 -7.18
C SER A 121 0.27 2.64 -7.94
N TRP A 122 0.33 2.66 -9.27
CA TRP A 122 -0.30 3.76 -10.04
C TRP A 122 -1.81 3.67 -9.95
N PHE A 123 -2.36 2.45 -10.03
CA PHE A 123 -3.78 2.20 -9.80
C PHE A 123 -4.16 2.43 -8.34
N GLY A 124 -3.31 2.03 -7.40
CA GLY A 124 -3.47 2.32 -5.97
C GLY A 124 -3.53 3.83 -5.70
N LEU A 125 -2.58 4.60 -6.21
CA LEU A 125 -2.57 6.05 -6.16
C LEU A 125 -3.83 6.65 -6.78
N LEU A 126 -4.21 6.23 -7.99
CA LEU A 126 -5.39 6.76 -8.67
C LEU A 126 -6.67 6.56 -7.83
N THR A 127 -6.88 5.35 -7.32
CA THR A 127 -8.08 5.00 -6.54
C THR A 127 -8.09 5.64 -5.16
N GLY A 128 -6.94 5.67 -4.46
CA GLY A 128 -6.78 6.36 -3.19
C GLY A 128 -6.99 7.88 -3.32
N MET A 129 -6.47 8.51 -4.38
CA MET A 129 -6.71 9.93 -4.70
C MET A 129 -8.18 10.13 -4.95
N THR A 130 -8.80 9.30 -5.79
CA THR A 130 -10.23 9.40 -6.11
C THR A 130 -11.09 9.39 -4.85
N LEU A 131 -10.86 8.44 -3.93
CA LEU A 131 -11.56 8.41 -2.65
C LEU A 131 -11.32 9.69 -1.83
N MET A 132 -10.07 10.15 -1.74
CA MET A 132 -9.71 11.36 -1.01
C MET A 132 -10.45 12.58 -1.57
N MET A 133 -10.46 12.70 -2.91
CA MET A 133 -11.04 13.82 -3.63
C MET A 133 -12.55 13.85 -3.51
N LEU A 134 -13.24 12.72 -3.71
CA LEU A 134 -14.70 12.64 -3.55
C LEU A 134 -15.15 13.08 -2.15
N ASN A 135 -14.40 12.70 -1.11
CA ASN A 135 -14.66 13.16 0.26
C ASN A 135 -14.42 14.67 0.44
N LEU A 136 -13.40 15.24 -0.21
CA LEU A 136 -13.10 16.67 -0.10
C LEU A 136 -14.05 17.54 -0.91
N LEU A 137 -14.48 17.08 -2.09
CA LEU A 137 -15.44 17.76 -2.94
C LEU A 137 -16.84 17.76 -2.34
N THR A 138 -17.24 16.71 -1.62
CA THR A 138 -18.52 16.66 -0.89
C THR A 138 -18.47 17.44 0.43
N SER A 139 -17.29 17.70 0.98
CA SER A 139 -17.13 18.49 2.19
C SER A 139 -17.45 19.98 1.96
N ARG A 140 -18.42 20.52 2.73
CA ARG A 140 -18.69 21.98 2.76
C ARG A 140 -17.54 22.81 3.35
N ARG A 141 -16.56 22.18 3.99
CA ARG A 141 -15.47 22.84 4.73
C ARG A 141 -14.22 23.06 3.90
N PHE A 142 -14.10 22.42 2.74
CA PHE A 142 -12.94 22.53 1.87
C PHE A 142 -13.20 23.59 0.80
N LYS A 143 -12.41 24.67 0.81
CA LYS A 143 -12.64 25.85 -0.05
C LYS A 143 -11.93 25.77 -1.41
N HIS A 144 -10.89 24.93 -1.56
CA HIS A 144 -10.04 24.87 -2.76
C HIS A 144 -10.41 23.74 -3.73
N LYS A 145 -11.70 23.45 -3.88
CA LYS A 145 -12.20 22.30 -4.66
C LYS A 145 -11.74 22.27 -6.11
N LYS A 146 -11.75 23.43 -6.79
CA LYS A 146 -11.36 23.57 -8.21
C LYS A 146 -9.86 23.33 -8.44
N SER A 147 -9.01 23.91 -7.59
CA SER A 147 -7.55 23.71 -7.65
C SER A 147 -7.17 22.25 -7.38
N LEU A 148 -7.88 21.61 -6.46
CA LEU A 148 -7.65 20.20 -6.12
C LEU A 148 -8.08 19.24 -7.24
N LEU A 149 -9.21 19.52 -7.90
CA LEU A 149 -9.65 18.78 -9.09
C LEU A 149 -8.62 18.91 -10.22
N LEU A 150 -8.15 20.14 -10.49
CA LEU A 150 -7.13 20.40 -11.50
C LEU A 150 -5.82 19.65 -11.20
N LEU A 151 -5.35 19.68 -9.95
CA LEU A 151 -4.14 18.96 -9.54
C LEU A 151 -4.28 17.45 -9.79
N THR A 152 -5.45 16.88 -9.52
CA THR A 152 -5.71 15.45 -9.75
C THR A 152 -5.70 15.13 -11.24
N VAL A 153 -6.37 15.95 -12.06
CA VAL A 153 -6.37 15.78 -13.52
C VAL A 153 -4.96 15.89 -14.08
N VAL A 154 -4.17 16.87 -13.63
CA VAL A 154 -2.77 17.05 -14.03
C VAL A 154 -1.91 15.87 -13.59
N ALA A 155 -2.05 15.40 -12.35
CA ALA A 155 -1.32 14.24 -11.85
C ALA A 155 -1.67 12.97 -12.65
N SER A 156 -2.95 12.72 -12.91
CA SER A 156 -3.39 11.59 -13.74
C SER A 156 -2.90 11.71 -15.19
N ALA A 157 -2.89 12.92 -15.75
CA ALA A 157 -2.37 13.17 -17.09
C ALA A 157 -0.84 12.96 -17.15
N LEU A 158 -0.09 13.42 -16.14
CA LEU A 158 1.35 13.19 -16.03
C LEU A 158 1.65 11.70 -15.87
N ILE A 159 0.88 10.99 -15.05
CA ILE A 159 0.95 9.54 -14.92
C ILE A 159 0.73 8.88 -16.29
N PHE A 160 -0.33 9.26 -16.98
CA PHE A 160 -0.64 8.75 -18.32
C PHE A 160 0.49 9.05 -19.31
N ILE A 161 1.04 10.26 -19.33
CA ILE A 161 2.15 10.66 -20.20
C ILE A 161 3.40 9.84 -19.88
N VAL A 162 3.78 9.69 -18.61
CA VAL A 162 4.96 8.89 -18.22
C VAL A 162 4.78 7.44 -18.64
N LEU A 163 3.59 6.85 -18.42
CA LEU A 163 3.26 5.48 -18.81
C LEU A 163 3.20 5.26 -20.34
N ASN A 164 3.05 6.32 -21.13
CA ASN A 164 2.99 6.27 -22.60
C ASN A 164 4.24 6.88 -23.28
N SER A 165 5.20 7.42 -22.53
CA SER A 165 6.40 8.05 -23.09
C SER A 165 7.44 7.00 -23.52
N THR A 166 7.75 6.96 -24.82
CA THR A 166 8.57 5.90 -25.43
C THR A 166 9.97 5.72 -24.81
N PRO A 167 10.75 6.75 -24.41
CA PRO A 167 12.11 6.51 -23.91
C PRO A 167 12.15 5.98 -22.46
N VAL A 168 11.20 6.42 -21.62
CA VAL A 168 11.09 5.96 -20.22
C VAL A 168 10.48 4.56 -20.21
N VAL A 169 9.46 4.33 -21.03
CA VAL A 169 8.80 3.03 -21.17
C VAL A 169 9.72 2.00 -21.84
N GLU A 170 10.48 2.33 -22.89
CA GLU A 170 11.44 1.40 -23.51
C GLU A 170 12.60 1.06 -22.57
N ARG A 171 13.12 2.04 -21.82
CA ARG A 171 14.19 1.78 -20.84
C ARG A 171 13.68 0.97 -19.65
N ILE A 172 12.45 1.18 -19.21
CA ILE A 172 11.80 0.35 -18.18
C ILE A 172 11.48 -1.04 -18.73
N ARG A 173 10.95 -1.16 -19.95
CA ARG A 173 10.60 -2.45 -20.58
C ARG A 173 11.82 -3.32 -20.83
N THR A 174 12.88 -2.78 -21.39
CA THR A 174 14.13 -3.52 -21.66
C THR A 174 14.83 -4.01 -20.39
N ILE A 175 14.65 -3.32 -19.25
CA ILE A 175 15.16 -3.73 -17.93
C ILE A 175 14.22 -4.75 -17.25
N VAL A 176 12.91 -4.63 -17.43
CA VAL A 176 11.88 -5.47 -16.77
C VAL A 176 11.63 -6.80 -17.51
N GLU A 177 11.76 -6.85 -18.84
CA GLU A 177 11.40 -8.03 -19.65
C GLU A 177 12.40 -9.20 -19.59
N ARG A 178 13.62 -8.99 -19.07
CA ARG A 178 14.63 -10.07 -19.03
C ARG A 178 14.60 -10.95 -17.79
N GLU A 179 14.00 -10.50 -16.69
CA GLU A 179 14.14 -11.18 -15.39
C GLU A 179 12.89 -11.17 -14.49
N GLU A 180 11.84 -10.39 -14.80
CA GLU A 180 10.60 -10.37 -14.00
C GLU A 180 9.50 -11.26 -14.59
N MET A 181 8.77 -11.91 -13.68
CA MET A 181 7.52 -12.60 -13.98
C MET A 181 6.51 -11.64 -14.62
N THR A 182 6.08 -11.97 -15.83
CA THR A 182 5.20 -11.13 -16.65
C THR A 182 3.75 -11.19 -16.15
N ILE A 183 2.90 -10.29 -16.65
CA ILE A 183 1.45 -10.37 -16.41
C ILE A 183 0.88 -11.67 -16.97
N TYR A 184 1.41 -12.13 -18.11
CA TYR A 184 1.00 -13.39 -18.72
C TYR A 184 1.32 -14.59 -17.83
N ASP A 185 2.51 -14.62 -17.22
CA ASP A 185 2.89 -15.67 -16.27
C ASP A 185 1.97 -15.68 -15.04
N ARG A 186 1.59 -14.51 -14.53
CA ARG A 186 0.64 -14.40 -13.41
C ARG A 186 -0.75 -14.88 -13.79
N MET A 187 -1.26 -14.46 -14.94
CA MET A 187 -2.57 -14.89 -15.43
C MET A 187 -2.61 -16.40 -15.63
N THR A 188 -1.55 -16.97 -16.20
CA THR A 188 -1.40 -18.42 -16.36
C THR A 188 -1.35 -19.10 -14.98
N ALA A 189 -0.56 -18.59 -14.03
CA ALA A 189 -0.52 -19.14 -12.68
C ALA A 189 -1.89 -19.09 -11.98
N TRP A 190 -2.70 -18.05 -12.23
CA TRP A 190 -4.03 -17.94 -11.66
C TRP A 190 -4.99 -19.03 -12.14
N GLU A 191 -4.78 -19.62 -13.33
CA GLU A 191 -5.55 -20.78 -13.77
C GLU A 191 -5.32 -21.95 -12.80
N GLY A 192 -4.07 -22.27 -12.49
CA GLY A 192 -3.75 -23.28 -11.47
C GLY A 192 -4.26 -22.93 -10.06
N VAL A 193 -4.27 -21.64 -9.70
CA VAL A 193 -4.82 -21.21 -8.40
C VAL A 193 -6.33 -21.43 -8.36
N ILE A 194 -7.03 -21.24 -9.49
CA ILE A 194 -8.45 -21.52 -9.61
C ILE A 194 -8.70 -23.02 -9.46
N ASP A 195 -7.95 -23.88 -10.15
CA ASP A 195 -8.05 -25.35 -10.02
C ASP A 195 -7.86 -25.78 -8.55
N MET A 196 -6.88 -25.18 -7.86
CA MET A 196 -6.63 -25.43 -6.45
C MET A 196 -7.80 -25.00 -5.54
N ILE A 197 -8.47 -23.88 -5.85
CA ILE A 197 -9.67 -23.42 -5.15
C ILE A 197 -10.85 -24.36 -5.43
N GLU A 198 -11.01 -24.84 -6.67
CA GLU A 198 -12.08 -25.77 -7.06
C GLU A 198 -11.99 -27.12 -6.36
N ASP A 199 -10.76 -27.62 -6.14
CA ASP A 199 -10.53 -28.86 -5.38
C ASP A 199 -10.76 -28.69 -3.87
N HIS A 200 -10.53 -27.48 -3.32
CA HIS A 200 -10.60 -27.20 -1.87
C HIS A 200 -11.50 -26.00 -1.53
N PRO A 201 -12.77 -25.95 -1.98
CA PRO A 201 -13.55 -24.72 -2.03
C PRO A 201 -13.99 -24.20 -0.65
N LEU A 202 -14.17 -25.07 0.34
CA LEU A 202 -14.75 -24.66 1.63
C LEU A 202 -13.70 -24.12 2.60
N LEU A 203 -12.63 -24.88 2.83
CA LEU A 203 -11.62 -24.59 3.84
C LEU A 203 -10.27 -24.17 3.24
N GLY A 204 -10.12 -24.27 1.92
CA GLY A 204 -8.85 -24.08 1.25
C GLY A 204 -7.84 -25.18 1.58
N ILE A 205 -6.60 -24.95 1.15
CA ILE A 205 -5.47 -25.86 1.37
C ILE A 205 -4.80 -25.68 2.75
N GLY A 206 -5.21 -24.66 3.52
CA GLY A 206 -4.65 -24.32 4.82
C GLY A 206 -3.69 -23.12 4.79
N PRO A 207 -3.73 -22.21 5.79
CA PRO A 207 -2.85 -21.03 5.83
C PRO A 207 -1.35 -21.35 5.83
N GLY A 208 -0.60 -20.67 4.98
CA GLY A 208 0.85 -20.81 4.83
C GLY A 208 1.32 -22.04 4.05
N THR A 209 0.42 -22.69 3.31
CA THR A 209 0.73 -23.92 2.55
C THR A 209 0.81 -23.71 1.04
N PHE A 210 0.45 -22.51 0.55
CA PHE A 210 0.37 -22.19 -0.88
C PHE A 210 1.56 -22.68 -1.70
N GLY A 211 2.78 -22.30 -1.33
CA GLY A 211 3.97 -22.61 -2.13
C GLY A 211 4.27 -24.11 -2.24
N ILE A 212 3.76 -24.94 -1.32
CA ILE A 212 3.92 -26.39 -1.35
C ILE A 212 2.80 -27.03 -2.19
N ALA A 213 1.55 -26.59 -1.96
CA ALA A 213 0.39 -27.13 -2.65
C ALA A 213 0.38 -26.76 -4.14
N PHE A 214 0.73 -25.52 -4.48
CA PHE A 214 0.65 -24.99 -5.84
C PHE A 214 1.54 -25.74 -6.84
N VAL A 215 2.57 -26.48 -6.38
CA VAL A 215 3.41 -27.32 -7.24
C VAL A 215 2.58 -28.35 -8.03
N GLN A 216 1.51 -28.89 -7.43
CA GLN A 216 0.61 -29.85 -8.10
C GLN A 216 -0.33 -29.19 -9.10
N TYR A 217 -0.55 -27.88 -8.94
CA TYR A 217 -1.49 -27.08 -9.74
C TYR A 217 -0.79 -26.17 -10.74
N GLN A 218 0.55 -26.13 -10.77
CA GLN A 218 1.31 -25.21 -11.62
C GLN A 218 1.11 -25.58 -13.11
N PRO A 219 0.50 -24.70 -13.93
CA PRO A 219 0.24 -25.02 -15.32
C PRO A 219 1.54 -25.19 -16.13
N PRO A 220 1.52 -26.01 -17.20
CA PRO A 220 2.66 -26.19 -18.07
C PRO A 220 3.04 -24.87 -18.76
N GLY A 221 4.34 -24.64 -18.95
CA GLY A 221 4.87 -23.43 -19.60
C GLY A 221 5.33 -22.34 -18.63
N LEU A 222 5.08 -22.48 -17.33
CA LEU A 222 5.68 -21.62 -16.30
C LEU A 222 7.05 -22.15 -15.89
N SER A 223 8.12 -21.44 -16.27
CA SER A 223 9.50 -21.76 -15.87
C SER A 223 9.87 -21.24 -14.47
N SER A 224 9.11 -20.27 -13.95
CA SER A 224 9.35 -19.66 -12.65
C SER A 224 8.72 -20.47 -11.52
N TYR A 225 9.38 -20.49 -10.37
CA TYR A 225 8.82 -21.05 -9.14
C TYR A 225 7.86 -20.05 -8.48
N PHE A 226 6.61 -20.45 -8.27
CA PHE A 226 5.58 -19.62 -7.63
C PHE A 226 5.39 -20.05 -6.17
N ASN A 227 5.89 -19.24 -5.24
CA ASN A 227 5.63 -19.41 -3.80
C ASN A 227 4.43 -18.58 -3.29
N MET A 228 3.88 -17.72 -4.14
CA MET A 228 2.76 -16.82 -3.87
C MET A 228 1.88 -16.70 -5.12
N ALA A 229 0.60 -16.35 -4.94
CA ALA A 229 -0.33 -16.22 -6.07
C ALA A 229 -0.14 -14.92 -6.86
N HIS A 230 0.66 -13.98 -6.35
CA HIS A 230 0.75 -12.61 -6.88
C HIS A 230 -0.62 -11.91 -7.01
N ASN A 231 -1.52 -12.25 -6.11
CA ASN A 231 -2.85 -11.67 -5.93
C ASN A 231 -3.30 -12.06 -4.51
N ASP A 232 -3.32 -11.11 -3.58
CA ASP A 232 -3.65 -11.41 -2.17
C ASP A 232 -5.05 -12.02 -2.03
N TYR A 233 -6.00 -11.71 -2.92
CA TYR A 233 -7.36 -12.25 -2.87
C TYR A 233 -7.40 -13.71 -3.27
N LEU A 234 -6.81 -14.06 -4.42
CA LEU A 234 -6.73 -15.45 -4.85
C LEU A 234 -5.91 -16.28 -3.86
N HIS A 235 -4.81 -15.73 -3.35
CA HIS A 235 -4.01 -16.39 -2.33
C HIS A 235 -4.84 -16.66 -1.07
N PHE A 236 -5.50 -15.63 -0.52
CA PHE A 236 -6.34 -15.77 0.68
C PHE A 236 -7.45 -16.81 0.48
N ILE A 237 -8.14 -16.78 -0.66
CA ILE A 237 -9.23 -17.72 -0.96
C ILE A 237 -8.67 -19.15 -1.11
N SER A 238 -7.54 -19.32 -1.79
CA SER A 238 -6.93 -20.64 -1.94
C SER A 238 -6.53 -21.27 -0.61
N GLU A 239 -6.00 -20.48 0.33
CA GLU A 239 -5.56 -21.01 1.63
C GLU A 239 -6.67 -21.16 2.66
N THR A 240 -7.73 -20.34 2.59
CA THR A 240 -8.76 -20.30 3.64
C THR A 240 -10.15 -20.73 3.19
N GLY A 241 -10.34 -20.90 1.88
CA GLY A 241 -11.59 -21.28 1.26
C GLY A 241 -12.62 -20.14 1.18
N LEU A 242 -13.70 -20.42 0.46
CA LEU A 242 -14.79 -19.47 0.19
C LEU A 242 -15.53 -19.06 1.47
N LEU A 243 -15.48 -19.87 2.54
CA LEU A 243 -16.19 -19.59 3.80
C LEU A 243 -15.71 -18.32 4.51
N LEU A 244 -14.47 -17.87 4.28
CA LEU A 244 -13.95 -16.63 4.88
C LEU A 244 -14.15 -15.39 4.02
N ILE A 245 -14.62 -15.52 2.77
CA ILE A 245 -14.93 -14.36 1.91
C ILE A 245 -15.96 -13.42 2.58
N PRO A 246 -17.09 -13.90 3.14
CA PRO A 246 -18.05 -13.03 3.81
C PRO A 246 -17.44 -12.27 4.98
N VAL A 247 -16.52 -12.89 5.73
CA VAL A 247 -15.83 -12.24 6.85
C VAL A 247 -14.90 -11.13 6.35
N MET A 248 -14.11 -11.40 5.31
CA MET A 248 -13.24 -10.40 4.68
C MET A 248 -14.05 -9.20 4.18
N ILE A 249 -15.13 -9.45 3.43
CA ILE A 249 -16.03 -8.39 2.92
C ILE A 249 -16.64 -7.60 4.08
N TRP A 250 -17.12 -8.29 5.12
CA TRP A 250 -17.69 -7.65 6.31
C TRP A 250 -16.67 -6.74 7.02
N MET A 251 -15.42 -7.17 7.18
CA MET A 251 -14.37 -6.35 7.80
C MET A 251 -14.09 -5.08 7.00
N VAL A 252 -14.01 -5.18 5.67
CA VAL A 252 -13.86 -4.03 4.77
C VAL A 252 -15.04 -3.06 4.91
N ILE A 253 -16.27 -3.58 4.89
CA ILE A 253 -17.49 -2.76 5.05
C ILE A 253 -17.49 -2.06 6.41
N VAL A 254 -17.20 -2.77 7.51
CA VAL A 254 -17.17 -2.21 8.86
C VAL A 254 -16.11 -1.12 8.98
N PHE A 255 -14.92 -1.36 8.42
CA PHE A 255 -13.83 -0.38 8.37
C PHE A 255 -14.30 0.91 7.69
N PHE A 256 -14.81 0.83 6.45
CA PHE A 256 -15.23 2.04 5.74
C PHE A 256 -16.42 2.72 6.42
N ARG A 257 -17.43 1.98 6.90
CA ARG A 257 -18.56 2.56 7.64
C ARG A 257 -18.13 3.33 8.89
N LYS A 258 -17.23 2.76 9.70
CA LYS A 258 -16.71 3.42 10.91
C LYS A 258 -15.87 4.65 10.54
N SER A 259 -15.01 4.55 9.54
CA SER A 259 -14.15 5.64 9.11
C SER A 259 -14.95 6.81 8.51
N PHE A 260 -15.94 6.54 7.65
CA PHE A 260 -16.86 7.57 7.13
C PHE A 260 -17.65 8.26 8.24
N LYS A 261 -18.11 7.53 9.27
CA LYS A 261 -18.76 8.13 10.44
C LYS A 261 -17.79 9.08 11.17
N LYS A 262 -16.53 8.68 11.33
CA LYS A 262 -15.48 9.46 12.03
C LYS A 262 -15.08 10.73 11.27
N LEU A 263 -15.13 10.74 9.94
CA LEU A 263 -14.87 11.94 9.12
C LEU A 263 -15.79 13.13 9.44
N LYS A 264 -16.95 12.89 10.06
CA LYS A 264 -17.89 13.95 10.49
C LYS A 264 -17.37 14.80 11.67
N THR A 265 -16.26 14.42 12.29
CA THR A 265 -15.62 15.17 13.40
C THR A 265 -15.24 16.61 13.04
N ARG A 266 -15.26 17.50 14.04
CA ARG A 266 -14.77 18.89 13.91
C ARG A 266 -13.25 18.98 13.95
N SER A 267 -12.55 17.99 14.53
CA SER A 267 -11.09 17.98 14.64
C SER A 267 -10.42 17.78 13.28
N ARG A 268 -9.64 18.78 12.83
CA ARG A 268 -8.87 18.69 11.58
C ARG A 268 -7.85 17.56 11.63
N LEU A 269 -7.21 17.35 12.79
CA LEU A 269 -6.26 16.26 13.03
C LEU A 269 -6.88 14.89 12.77
N ILE A 270 -7.98 14.60 13.46
CA ILE A 270 -8.63 13.29 13.39
C ILE A 270 -9.18 13.06 11.98
N ARG A 271 -9.82 14.07 11.39
CA ARG A 271 -10.36 13.98 10.03
C ARG A 271 -9.28 13.74 8.98
N GLY A 272 -8.17 14.48 9.05
CA GLY A 272 -7.05 14.35 8.12
C GLY A 272 -6.42 12.96 8.17
N ILE A 273 -6.06 12.49 9.37
CA ILE A 273 -5.48 11.15 9.57
C ILE A 273 -6.44 10.05 9.13
N THR A 274 -7.74 10.17 9.47
CA THR A 274 -8.75 9.18 9.05
C THR A 274 -8.87 9.12 7.54
N LEU A 275 -8.93 10.27 6.87
CA LEU A 275 -9.03 10.32 5.41
C LEU A 275 -7.78 9.75 4.73
N GLY A 276 -6.59 10.11 5.23
CA GLY A 276 -5.33 9.59 4.72
C GLY A 276 -5.21 8.07 4.89
N ALA A 277 -5.56 7.55 6.08
CA ALA A 277 -5.56 6.11 6.33
C ALA A 277 -6.59 5.36 5.45
N MET A 278 -7.79 5.91 5.26
CA MET A 278 -8.79 5.33 4.34
C MET A 278 -8.27 5.28 2.91
N SER A 279 -7.70 6.37 2.40
CA SER A 279 -7.15 6.43 1.04
C SER A 279 -5.96 5.49 0.85
N GLY A 280 -5.08 5.38 1.85
CA GLY A 280 -3.96 4.43 1.84
C GLY A 280 -4.45 2.98 1.82
N ILE A 281 -5.46 2.64 2.63
CA ILE A 281 -6.09 1.31 2.62
C ILE A 281 -6.77 1.02 1.28
N THR A 282 -7.46 2.00 0.68
CA THR A 282 -8.01 1.82 -0.67
C THR A 282 -6.92 1.54 -1.70
N ALA A 283 -5.81 2.28 -1.64
CA ALA A 283 -4.70 2.11 -2.58
C ALA A 283 -4.13 0.69 -2.52
N ILE A 284 -3.78 0.22 -1.33
CA ILE A 284 -3.17 -1.11 -1.16
C ILE A 284 -4.15 -2.24 -1.49
N LEU A 285 -5.45 -2.10 -1.17
CA LEU A 285 -6.45 -3.10 -1.55
C LEU A 285 -6.55 -3.24 -3.08
N VAL A 286 -6.41 -2.16 -3.84
CA VAL A 286 -6.40 -2.21 -5.31
C VAL A 286 -5.10 -2.79 -5.83
N HIS A 287 -3.95 -2.40 -5.26
CA HIS A 287 -2.65 -2.96 -5.62
C HIS A 287 -2.58 -4.47 -5.38
N SER A 288 -3.23 -4.96 -4.32
CA SER A 288 -3.33 -6.37 -3.93
C SER A 288 -4.04 -7.27 -4.95
N ILE A 289 -4.68 -6.71 -5.99
CA ILE A 289 -5.24 -7.48 -7.12
C ILE A 289 -4.13 -8.06 -8.01
N SER A 290 -2.98 -7.39 -8.09
CA SER A 290 -1.89 -7.78 -8.99
C SER A 290 -0.58 -8.07 -8.27
N ASP A 291 -0.60 -8.08 -6.93
CA ASP A 291 0.56 -8.37 -6.10
C ASP A 291 0.11 -8.99 -4.76
N PHE A 292 1.06 -9.43 -3.94
CA PHE A 292 0.85 -10.12 -2.67
C PHE A 292 1.35 -9.28 -1.48
N ASN A 293 1.08 -7.98 -1.52
CA ASN A 293 1.61 -7.01 -0.57
C ASN A 293 1.25 -7.35 0.88
N LEU A 294 0.05 -7.87 1.14
CA LEU A 294 -0.41 -8.17 2.49
C LEU A 294 0.20 -9.45 3.08
N HIS A 295 0.95 -10.23 2.29
CA HIS A 295 1.82 -11.30 2.79
C HIS A 295 3.20 -10.79 3.23
N ILE A 296 3.55 -9.56 2.86
CA ILE A 296 4.80 -8.92 3.29
C ILE A 296 4.62 -8.31 4.68
N PRO A 297 5.40 -8.74 5.70
CA PRO A 297 5.12 -8.37 7.08
C PRO A 297 5.05 -6.87 7.36
N ALA A 298 5.93 -6.08 6.74
CA ALA A 298 5.96 -4.63 6.90
C ALA A 298 4.70 -3.96 6.36
N ASN A 299 4.19 -4.43 5.21
CA ASN A 299 3.00 -3.88 4.57
C ASN A 299 1.74 -4.30 5.34
N ALA A 300 1.64 -5.57 5.73
CA ALA A 300 0.54 -6.06 6.58
C ALA A 300 0.47 -5.32 7.92
N MET A 301 1.62 -5.04 8.55
CA MET A 301 1.69 -4.27 9.78
C MET A 301 1.23 -2.82 9.55
N LEU A 302 1.71 -2.15 8.50
CA LEU A 302 1.30 -0.79 8.18
C LEU A 302 -0.21 -0.71 7.86
N PHE A 303 -0.73 -1.65 7.07
CA PHE A 303 -2.17 -1.79 6.79
C PHE A 303 -2.97 -1.87 8.10
N THR A 304 -2.50 -2.70 9.04
CA THR A 304 -3.12 -2.87 10.36
C THR A 304 -3.09 -1.57 11.18
N VAL A 305 -1.97 -0.87 11.19
CA VAL A 305 -1.82 0.42 11.90
C VAL A 305 -2.74 1.48 11.30
N LEU A 306 -2.79 1.61 9.97
CA LEU A 306 -3.72 2.51 9.29
C LEU A 306 -5.18 2.16 9.60
N GLY A 307 -5.50 0.86 9.61
CA GLY A 307 -6.79 0.32 10.00
C GLY A 307 -7.22 0.83 11.37
N ALA A 308 -6.32 0.72 12.35
CA ALA A 308 -6.54 1.19 13.70
C ALA A 308 -6.67 2.72 13.77
N LEU A 309 -5.76 3.47 13.13
CA LEU A 309 -5.78 4.95 13.10
C LEU A 309 -7.10 5.49 12.52
N ALA A 310 -7.65 4.84 11.50
CA ALA A 310 -8.90 5.26 10.88
C ALA A 310 -10.12 5.08 11.79
N ILE A 311 -10.10 4.15 12.75
CA ILE A 311 -11.28 3.86 13.59
C ILE A 311 -11.09 4.14 15.10
N VAL A 312 -9.85 4.38 15.56
CA VAL A 312 -9.56 4.60 16.99
C VAL A 312 -10.31 5.80 17.56
N SER A 313 -10.84 5.64 18.77
CA SER A 313 -11.55 6.72 19.48
C SER A 313 -10.56 7.52 20.32
N VAL A 314 -10.40 8.80 20.00
CA VAL A 314 -9.50 9.73 20.68
C VAL A 314 -10.32 10.72 21.49
N HIS A 315 -10.07 10.77 22.80
CA HIS A 315 -10.75 11.72 23.69
C HIS A 315 -10.14 13.11 23.50
N SER A 316 -10.99 14.13 23.39
CA SER A 316 -10.55 15.50 23.65
C SER A 316 -10.52 15.69 25.15
N HIS A 317 -9.33 15.76 25.77
CA HIS A 317 -9.26 16.45 27.05
C HIS A 317 -9.74 17.88 26.80
N GLN A 318 -10.88 18.21 27.39
CA GLN A 318 -11.31 19.59 27.60
C GLN A 318 -10.34 20.14 28.64
N HIS A 319 -9.37 20.92 28.17
CA HIS A 319 -8.75 21.98 28.95
C HIS A 319 -9.04 23.27 28.19
#